data_AF-A0A7V2JNV6-F1
#
_entry.id   AF-A0A7V2JNV6-F1
#
_cell.length_a   1.000
_cell.length_b   1.000
_cell.length_c   1.000
_cell.angle_alpha   90.00
_cell.angle_beta   90.00
_cell.angle_gamma   90.00
#
_symmetry.space_group_name_H-M   'P 1'
#
loop_
_entity.id
_entity.type
_entity.pdbx_description
1 polymer ?
#
loop_
_entity_poly.entity_id
_entity_poly.type
_entity_poly.pdbx_seq_one_letter_code
_entity_poly.pdbx_strand_id
1 'polypeptide(L)'
;MAATTAAVKADEFNYNYLQITHDKIRLDLNDDTIRGDGPSIAGSINIASRFFLTANYNHWELGRNTLSADADIKRLGLGYHVTFGPNTDLVFVLSAIRIKLRNNGESRERSGLSDNFWVRHHLSDKLEVGIRLGFVGSEYGIDAIYSFRKRWAVLLTLESNDVFDTTSLGIRYYFRKSQQAAKH
;
A
#
# COMPACT_ATOMS: atom_id res chain seq x y z
N MET A 1 -16.36 -42.45 -11.33
CA MET A 1 -15.98 -41.05 -11.66
C MET A 1 -14.99 -40.60 -10.62
N ALA A 2 -13.73 -40.40 -11.02
CA ALA A 2 -12.69 -39.89 -10.11
C ALA A 2 -12.86 -38.37 -9.97
N ALA A 3 -13.02 -37.89 -8.74
CA ALA A 3 -12.97 -36.47 -8.43
C ALA A 3 -11.53 -35.99 -8.64
N THR A 4 -11.32 -35.14 -9.64
CA THR A 4 -10.06 -34.44 -9.87
C THR A 4 -9.87 -33.43 -8.73
N THR A 5 -9.17 -33.81 -7.66
CA THR A 5 -8.63 -32.85 -6.69
C THR A 5 -7.48 -32.09 -7.35
N ALA A 6 -7.82 -31.10 -8.17
CA ALA A 6 -6.91 -30.05 -8.57
C ALA A 6 -6.90 -28.96 -7.49
N ALA A 7 -6.41 -29.30 -6.29
CA ALA A 7 -6.05 -28.30 -5.28
C ALA A 7 -4.57 -27.99 -5.42
N VAL A 8 -4.18 -27.37 -6.55
CA VAL A 8 -2.90 -26.67 -6.62
C VAL A 8 -3.13 -25.33 -5.92
N LYS A 9 -2.79 -25.27 -4.63
CA LYS A 9 -2.76 -24.01 -3.89
C LYS A 9 -1.67 -23.15 -4.53
N ALA A 10 -2.08 -22.15 -5.31
CA ALA A 10 -1.24 -21.00 -5.58
C ALA A 10 -0.72 -20.47 -4.24
N ASP A 11 0.50 -19.97 -4.22
CA ASP A 11 1.10 -19.40 -3.03
C ASP A 11 0.25 -18.20 -2.60
N GLU A 12 -0.71 -18.43 -1.68
CA GLU A 12 -1.74 -17.44 -1.30
C GLU A 12 -1.09 -16.08 -1.01
N PHE A 13 -1.74 -15.02 -1.52
CA PHE A 13 -1.36 -13.64 -1.27
C PHE A 13 -1.14 -13.42 0.23
N ASN A 14 0.04 -12.92 0.59
CA ASN A 14 0.38 -12.70 1.99
C ASN A 14 0.09 -11.25 2.40
N TYR A 15 -0.84 -11.11 3.34
CA TYR A 15 -1.26 -9.85 3.96
C TYR A 15 -0.62 -9.61 5.33
N ASN A 16 0.36 -10.42 5.71
CA ASN A 16 1.13 -10.28 6.94
C ASN A 16 2.52 -9.77 6.58
N TYR A 17 2.69 -8.46 6.61
CA TYR A 17 3.96 -7.86 6.20
C TYR A 17 4.27 -6.57 6.95
N LEU A 18 5.56 -6.26 6.99
CA LEU A 18 6.10 -4.96 7.32
C LEU A 18 6.89 -4.46 6.11
N GLN A 19 6.78 -3.19 5.81
CA GLN A 19 7.41 -2.54 4.67
C GLN A 19 8.00 -1.22 5.10
N ILE A 20 9.15 -0.91 4.53
CA ILE A 20 9.79 0.41 4.62
C ILE A 20 10.09 0.87 3.19
N THR A 21 9.69 2.09 2.85
CA THR A 21 9.97 2.73 1.57
C THR A 21 10.61 4.08 1.77
N HIS A 22 11.32 4.54 0.75
CA HIS A 22 11.62 5.93 0.54
C HIS A 22 10.72 6.43 -0.60
N ASP A 23 9.98 7.48 -0.32
CA ASP A 23 8.99 8.06 -1.21
C ASP A 23 9.55 9.34 -1.80
N LYS A 24 9.36 9.56 -3.10
CA LYS A 24 9.48 10.86 -3.74
C LYS A 24 8.09 11.34 -4.08
N ILE A 25 7.75 12.55 -3.65
CA ILE A 25 6.45 13.16 -3.90
C ILE A 25 6.59 14.47 -4.67
N ARG A 26 5.66 14.66 -5.60
CA ARG A 26 5.42 15.90 -6.31
C ARG A 26 3.97 16.30 -6.04
N LEU A 27 3.76 17.52 -5.58
CA LEU A 27 2.44 18.12 -5.38
C LEU A 27 2.28 19.24 -6.42
N ASP A 28 1.30 19.12 -7.29
CA ASP A 28 0.94 20.16 -8.25
C ASP A 28 -0.28 20.94 -7.70
N LEU A 29 -0.03 22.19 -7.31
CA LEU A 29 -0.99 23.11 -6.70
C LEU A 29 -1.27 24.27 -7.65
N ASN A 30 -2.06 24.00 -8.70
CA ASN A 30 -2.44 24.95 -9.76
C ASN A 30 -1.23 25.64 -10.44
N ASP A 31 -0.74 26.73 -9.84
CA ASP A 31 0.35 27.58 -10.35
C ASP A 31 1.72 27.21 -9.76
N ASP A 32 1.78 26.16 -8.95
CA ASP A 32 2.99 25.80 -8.21
C ASP A 32 3.22 24.30 -8.13
N THR A 33 4.49 23.90 -8.08
CA THR A 33 4.91 22.51 -7.83
C THR A 33 5.79 22.47 -6.60
N ILE A 34 5.32 21.79 -5.57
CA ILE A 34 6.12 21.46 -4.38
C ILE A 34 6.67 20.05 -4.55
N ARG A 35 7.95 19.86 -4.22
CA ARG A 35 8.57 18.53 -4.22
C ARG A 35 8.96 18.16 -2.82
N GLY A 36 8.98 16.87 -2.56
CA GLY A 36 9.53 16.37 -1.33
C GLY A 36 9.92 14.92 -1.43
N ASP A 37 10.53 14.45 -0.38
CA ASP A 37 10.86 13.05 -0.20
C ASP A 37 10.86 12.68 1.27
N GLY A 38 10.86 11.39 1.55
CA GLY A 38 11.05 10.93 2.91
C GLY A 38 10.66 9.48 3.12
N PRO A 39 10.87 8.97 4.34
CA PRO A 39 10.60 7.59 4.67
C PRO A 39 9.11 7.32 4.88
N SER A 40 8.72 6.08 4.59
CA SER A 40 7.42 5.55 4.94
C SER A 40 7.56 4.15 5.53
N ILE A 41 6.72 3.86 6.51
CA ILE A 41 6.55 2.54 7.10
C ILE A 41 5.10 2.12 6.93
N ALA A 42 4.89 0.89 6.47
CA ALA A 42 3.58 0.32 6.30
C ALA A 42 3.57 -1.13 6.79
N GLY A 43 2.45 -1.54 7.35
CA GLY A 43 2.26 -2.91 7.80
C GLY A 43 0.85 -3.38 7.54
N SER A 44 0.70 -4.70 7.44
CA SER A 44 -0.58 -5.36 7.37
C SER A 44 -0.56 -6.64 8.20
N ILE A 45 -1.70 -6.99 8.80
CA ILE A 45 -1.88 -8.22 9.55
C ILE A 45 -3.25 -8.83 9.27
N ASN A 46 -3.30 -10.12 8.97
CA ASN A 46 -4.56 -10.86 8.87
C ASN A 46 -5.23 -10.95 10.24
N ILE A 47 -6.51 -10.61 10.27
CA ILE A 47 -7.37 -10.75 11.46
C ILE A 47 -8.43 -11.86 11.27
N ALA A 48 -8.76 -12.20 10.03
CA ALA A 48 -9.62 -13.32 9.66
C ALA A 48 -9.26 -13.83 8.25
N SER A 49 -9.92 -14.88 7.77
CA SER A 49 -9.58 -15.54 6.49
C SER A 49 -9.60 -14.63 5.27
N ARG A 50 -10.35 -13.53 5.31
CA ARG A 50 -10.48 -12.56 4.22
C ARG A 50 -10.26 -11.12 4.68
N PHE A 51 -9.97 -10.92 5.96
CA PHE A 51 -9.89 -9.58 6.55
C PHE A 51 -8.52 -9.34 7.15
N PHE A 52 -8.02 -8.13 6.97
CA PHE A 52 -6.72 -7.71 7.49
C PHE A 52 -6.79 -6.26 7.97
N LEU A 53 -5.92 -5.89 8.90
CA LEU A 53 -5.72 -4.51 9.31
C LEU A 53 -4.47 -3.96 8.64
N THR A 54 -4.53 -2.70 8.22
CA THR A 54 -3.38 -1.97 7.68
C THR A 54 -3.05 -0.79 8.56
N ALA A 55 -1.76 -0.49 8.69
CA ALA A 55 -1.29 0.73 9.32
C ALA A 55 -0.15 1.31 8.48
N ASN A 56 -0.14 2.62 8.30
CA ASN A 56 0.89 3.30 7.52
C ASN A 56 1.21 4.67 8.14
N TYR A 57 2.50 4.99 8.12
CA TYR A 57 3.03 6.29 8.49
C TYR A 57 4.01 6.76 7.42
N ASN A 58 3.80 7.95 6.89
CA ASN A 58 4.74 8.63 6.00
C ASN A 58 5.22 9.90 6.70
N HIS A 59 6.50 10.21 6.52
CA HIS A 59 7.08 11.49 6.85
C HIS A 59 7.77 12.03 5.61
N TRP A 60 7.33 13.18 5.13
CA TRP A 60 7.89 13.82 3.94
C TRP A 60 8.38 15.22 4.27
N GLU A 61 9.59 15.53 3.85
CA GLU A 61 10.15 16.87 3.86
C GLU A 61 9.77 17.52 2.52
N LEU A 62 8.89 18.52 2.58
CA LEU A 62 8.39 19.25 1.44
C LEU A 62 9.18 20.56 1.29
N GLY A 63 9.69 20.82 0.10
CA GLY A 63 10.50 21.99 -0.19
C GLY A 63 10.05 22.70 -1.46
N ARG A 64 10.10 24.04 -1.39
CA ARG A 64 10.05 24.93 -2.56
C ARG A 64 10.94 26.13 -2.32
N ASN A 65 11.98 26.31 -3.13
CA ASN A 65 12.90 27.44 -3.03
C ASN A 65 13.39 27.67 -1.59
N THR A 66 12.90 28.72 -0.92
CA THR A 66 13.26 29.11 0.46
C THR A 66 12.25 28.67 1.52
N LEU A 67 11.14 28.02 1.13
CA LEU A 67 10.12 27.51 2.05
C LEU A 67 10.28 25.99 2.22
N SER A 68 10.33 25.54 3.48
CA SER A 68 10.28 24.13 3.86
C SER A 68 9.08 23.86 4.75
N ALA A 69 8.51 22.66 4.59
CA ALA A 69 7.42 22.17 5.40
C ALA A 69 7.57 20.66 5.61
N ASP A 70 7.06 20.13 6.71
CA ASP A 70 6.98 18.69 6.90
C ASP A 70 5.54 18.23 6.73
N ALA A 71 5.36 17.03 6.17
CA ALA A 71 4.10 16.33 6.13
C ALA A 71 4.20 14.99 6.87
N ASP A 72 3.40 14.82 7.92
CA ASP A 72 3.18 13.52 8.55
C ASP A 72 1.81 12.98 8.10
N ILE A 73 1.79 11.77 7.55
CA ILE A 73 0.56 11.09 7.17
C ILE A 73 0.44 9.81 7.99
N LYS A 74 -0.73 9.60 8.59
CA LYS A 74 -1.06 8.38 9.33
C LYS A 74 -2.33 7.78 8.74
N ARG A 75 -2.29 6.50 8.43
CA ARG A 75 -3.45 5.72 7.95
C ARG A 75 -3.62 4.48 8.80
N LEU A 76 -4.86 4.21 9.20
CA LEU A 76 -5.28 2.97 9.83
C LEU A 76 -6.49 2.44 9.08
N GLY A 77 -6.41 1.20 8.59
CA GLY A 77 -7.42 0.65 7.70
C GLY A 77 -7.84 -0.77 8.00
N LEU A 78 -9.04 -1.10 7.51
CA LEU A 78 -9.59 -2.43 7.44
C LEU A 78 -9.66 -2.85 5.98
N GLY A 79 -9.01 -3.96 5.67
CA GLY A 79 -8.98 -4.57 4.36
C GLY A 79 -9.83 -5.83 4.30
N TYR A 80 -10.44 -6.04 3.14
CA TYR A 80 -11.09 -7.27 2.72
C TYR A 80 -10.45 -7.73 1.42
N HIS A 81 -10.24 -9.04 1.25
CA HIS A 81 -9.77 -9.59 -0.01
C HIS A 81 -10.54 -10.85 -0.42
N VAL A 82 -10.59 -11.09 -1.73
CA VAL A 82 -11.20 -12.28 -2.31
C VAL A 82 -10.40 -12.77 -3.51
N THR A 83 -10.10 -14.06 -3.50
CA THR A 83 -9.44 -14.73 -4.61
C THR A 83 -10.38 -14.79 -5.81
N PHE A 84 -10.01 -14.12 -6.89
CA PHE A 84 -10.79 -14.07 -8.12
C PHE A 84 -10.34 -15.12 -9.14
N GLY A 85 -9.07 -15.49 -9.11
CA GLY A 85 -8.51 -16.55 -9.94
C GLY A 85 -7.26 -17.17 -9.29
N PRO A 86 -6.64 -18.17 -9.93
CA PRO A 86 -5.49 -18.88 -9.35
C PRO A 86 -4.36 -17.93 -8.92
N ASN A 87 -4.13 -16.87 -9.71
CA ASN A 87 -3.05 -15.92 -9.49
C ASN A 87 -3.57 -14.49 -9.25
N THR A 88 -4.88 -14.30 -9.04
CA THR A 88 -5.49 -12.97 -8.96
C THR A 88 -6.30 -12.81 -7.67
N ASP A 89 -6.07 -11.71 -6.97
CA ASP A 89 -6.81 -11.31 -5.77
C ASP A 89 -7.40 -9.92 -5.98
N LEU A 90 -8.65 -9.76 -5.54
CA LEU A 90 -9.32 -8.47 -5.46
C LEU A 90 -9.30 -8.02 -4.01
N VAL A 91 -8.90 -6.78 -3.79
CA VAL A 91 -8.72 -6.22 -2.46
C VAL A 91 -9.48 -4.92 -2.37
N PHE A 92 -10.12 -4.71 -1.23
CA PHE A 92 -10.72 -3.44 -0.87
C PHE A 92 -10.21 -3.04 0.51
N VAL A 93 -9.80 -1.78 0.68
CA VAL A 93 -9.32 -1.24 1.95
C VAL A 93 -10.03 0.08 2.21
N LEU A 94 -10.63 0.20 3.39
CA LEU A 94 -11.16 1.46 3.91
C LEU A 94 -10.29 1.93 5.06
N SER A 95 -9.86 3.19 5.05
CA SER A 95 -8.92 3.73 6.04
C SER A 95 -9.39 5.07 6.61
N ALA A 96 -9.11 5.28 7.89
CA ALA A 96 -9.06 6.62 8.47
C ALA A 96 -7.67 7.22 8.23
N ILE A 97 -7.63 8.45 7.73
CA ILE A 97 -6.40 9.18 7.44
C ILE A 97 -6.30 10.43 8.32
N ARG A 98 -5.08 10.72 8.79
CA ARG A 98 -4.72 12.00 9.41
C ARG A 98 -3.48 12.53 8.72
N ILE A 99 -3.57 13.77 8.26
CA ILE A 99 -2.48 14.52 7.62
C ILE A 99 -2.15 15.70 8.52
N LYS A 100 -0.88 15.85 8.87
CA LYS A 100 -0.37 17.00 9.61
C LYS A 100 0.71 17.68 8.78
N LEU A 101 0.51 18.96 8.49
CA LEU A 101 1.47 19.82 7.81
C LEU A 101 2.09 20.78 8.84
N ARG A 102 3.41 20.90 8.84
CA ARG A 102 4.17 21.83 9.69
C ARG A 102 4.98 22.78 8.82
N ASN A 103 4.91 24.08 9.09
CA ASN A 103 5.74 25.09 8.41
C ASN A 103 6.03 26.23 9.39
N ASN A 104 7.31 26.59 9.58
CA ASN A 104 7.75 27.74 10.39
C ASN A 104 7.09 27.88 11.77
N GLY A 105 6.91 26.76 12.48
CA GLY A 105 6.31 26.72 13.81
C GLY A 105 4.78 26.68 13.84
N GLU A 106 4.12 26.89 12.70
CA GLU A 106 2.69 26.62 12.55
C GLU A 106 2.45 25.15 12.19
N SER A 107 1.35 24.59 12.71
CA SER A 107 0.91 23.26 12.31
C SER A 107 -0.57 23.24 11.99
N ARG A 108 -0.93 22.63 10.86
CA ARG A 108 -2.31 22.38 10.46
C ARG A 108 -2.53 20.88 10.36
N GLU A 109 -3.69 20.42 10.79
CA GLU A 109 -4.06 19.02 10.69
C GLU A 109 -5.43 18.85 10.04
N ARG A 110 -5.59 17.75 9.31
CA ARG A 110 -6.84 17.34 8.71
C ARG A 110 -7.01 15.84 8.85
N SER A 111 -8.23 15.42 9.16
CA SER A 111 -8.63 14.02 9.17
C SER A 111 -9.65 13.75 8.07
N GLY A 112 -9.70 12.51 7.60
CA GLY A 112 -10.62 12.07 6.58
C GLY A 112 -10.72 10.56 6.50
N LEU A 113 -11.40 10.10 5.45
CA LEU A 113 -11.44 8.71 5.04
C LEU A 113 -10.73 8.57 3.69
N SER A 114 -10.18 7.39 3.44
CA SER A 114 -9.72 6.98 2.11
C SER A 114 -10.16 5.56 1.83
N ASP A 115 -10.35 5.24 0.57
CA ASP A 115 -10.69 3.91 0.09
C ASP A 115 -9.73 3.50 -1.02
N ASN A 116 -9.48 2.21 -1.14
CA ASN A 116 -8.62 1.66 -2.16
C ASN A 116 -9.16 0.31 -2.62
N PHE A 117 -9.47 0.21 -3.91
CA PHE A 117 -9.68 -1.04 -4.63
C PHE A 117 -8.38 -1.44 -5.33
N TRP A 118 -7.95 -2.69 -5.18
CA TRP A 118 -6.69 -3.17 -5.74
C TRP A 118 -6.91 -4.52 -6.42
N VAL A 119 -6.50 -4.61 -7.67
CA VAL A 119 -6.35 -5.89 -8.38
C VAL A 119 -4.89 -6.29 -8.29
N ARG A 120 -4.61 -7.43 -7.66
CA ARG A 120 -3.26 -7.97 -7.50
C ARG A 120 -3.13 -9.25 -8.32
N HIS A 121 -2.01 -9.41 -9.01
CA HIS A 121 -1.76 -10.55 -9.87
C HIS A 121 -0.33 -11.07 -9.74
N HIS A 122 -0.16 -12.39 -9.57
CA HIS A 122 1.14 -13.05 -9.68
C HIS A 122 1.45 -13.36 -11.14
N LEU A 123 2.40 -12.62 -11.71
CA LEU A 123 2.97 -12.91 -13.03
C LEU A 123 3.91 -14.14 -12.99
N SER A 124 4.48 -14.42 -11.82
CA SER A 124 5.28 -15.61 -11.52
C SER A 124 5.35 -15.83 -10.01
N ASP A 125 5.97 -16.93 -9.57
CA ASP A 125 6.23 -17.23 -8.15
C ASP A 125 7.02 -16.12 -7.40
N LYS A 126 7.69 -15.22 -8.13
CA LYS A 126 8.50 -14.15 -7.54
C LYS A 126 7.98 -12.75 -7.83
N LEU A 127 7.16 -12.57 -8.85
CA LEU A 127 6.74 -11.25 -9.32
C LEU A 127 5.23 -11.09 -9.18
N GLU A 128 4.85 -10.15 -8.32
CA GLU A 128 3.49 -9.65 -8.19
C GLU A 128 3.39 -8.27 -8.80
N VAL A 129 2.32 -8.00 -9.52
CA VAL A 129 1.94 -6.67 -9.97
C VAL A 129 0.55 -6.35 -9.48
N GLY A 130 0.22 -5.07 -9.35
CA GLY A 130 -1.15 -4.69 -9.07
C GLY A 130 -1.51 -3.30 -9.54
N ILE A 131 -2.81 -3.10 -9.74
CA ILE A 131 -3.42 -1.83 -10.14
C ILE A 131 -4.38 -1.40 -9.04
N ARG A 132 -4.10 -0.24 -8.44
CA ARG A 132 -4.85 0.36 -7.33
C ARG A 132 -5.69 1.51 -7.86
N LEU A 133 -6.91 1.64 -7.35
CA LEU A 133 -7.84 2.74 -7.61
C LEU A 133 -8.43 3.20 -6.27
N GLY A 134 -8.47 4.50 -6.01
CA GLY A 134 -9.14 5.10 -4.86
C GLY A 134 -10.22 6.06 -5.34
N PHE A 135 -11.45 5.90 -4.86
CA PHE A 135 -12.57 6.73 -5.30
C PHE A 135 -12.61 8.06 -4.54
N VAL A 136 -12.28 8.05 -3.26
CA VAL A 136 -12.06 9.27 -2.46
C VAL A 136 -10.70 9.85 -2.83
N GLY A 137 -10.73 10.96 -3.56
CA GLY A 137 -9.51 11.64 -4.02
C GLY A 137 -9.04 11.22 -5.41
N SER A 138 -9.80 10.38 -6.12
CA SER A 138 -9.51 9.95 -7.51
C SER A 138 -8.08 9.44 -7.70
N GLU A 139 -7.61 8.63 -6.75
CA GLU A 139 -6.26 8.08 -6.73
C GLU A 139 -6.15 6.88 -7.67
N TYR A 140 -5.01 6.72 -8.34
CA TYR A 140 -4.68 5.52 -9.08
C TYR A 140 -3.21 5.17 -8.90
N GLY A 141 -2.89 3.88 -8.96
CA GLY A 141 -1.52 3.45 -8.73
C GLY A 141 -1.20 2.09 -9.32
N ILE A 142 0.10 1.85 -9.45
CA ILE A 142 0.67 0.60 -9.92
C ILE A 142 1.71 0.13 -8.90
N ASP A 143 1.66 -1.15 -8.56
CA ASP A 143 2.63 -1.81 -7.71
C ASP A 143 3.37 -2.89 -8.50
N ALA A 144 4.67 -3.00 -8.26
CA ALA A 144 5.49 -4.14 -8.67
C ALA A 144 6.28 -4.63 -7.46
N ILE A 145 6.14 -5.90 -7.11
CA ILE A 145 6.78 -6.51 -5.94
C ILE A 145 7.56 -7.74 -6.40
N TYR A 146 8.87 -7.74 -6.18
CA TYR A 146 9.76 -8.83 -6.53
C TYR A 146 10.32 -9.52 -5.28
N SER A 147 9.89 -10.76 -5.06
CA SER A 147 10.31 -11.63 -3.96
C SER A 147 11.62 -12.34 -4.30
N PHE A 148 12.74 -11.81 -3.79
CA PHE A 148 14.07 -12.41 -3.97
C PHE A 148 14.38 -13.50 -2.93
N ARG A 149 13.61 -13.57 -1.84
CA ARG A 149 13.60 -14.68 -0.86
C ARG A 149 12.18 -14.94 -0.38
N LYS A 150 11.93 -16.10 0.23
CA LYS A 150 10.60 -16.49 0.77
C LYS A 150 9.92 -15.45 1.68
N ARG A 151 10.71 -14.61 2.35
CA ARG A 151 10.20 -13.59 3.28
C ARG A 151 10.57 -12.16 2.89
N TRP A 152 11.32 -11.97 1.81
CA TRP A 152 11.85 -10.66 1.46
C TRP A 152 11.55 -10.33 0.02
N ALA A 153 11.02 -9.13 -0.18
CA ALA A 153 10.77 -8.56 -1.48
C ALA A 153 11.31 -7.13 -1.56
N VAL A 154 11.62 -6.70 -2.77
CA VAL A 154 11.72 -5.29 -3.12
C VAL A 154 10.42 -4.87 -3.78
N LEU A 155 10.06 -3.59 -3.65
CA LEU A 155 8.84 -3.07 -4.27
C LEU A 155 9.06 -1.71 -4.89
N LEU A 156 8.32 -1.46 -5.95
CA LEU A 156 8.13 -0.15 -6.58
C LEU A 156 6.62 0.13 -6.58
N THR A 157 6.24 1.30 -6.08
CA THR A 157 4.87 1.80 -6.15
C THR A 157 4.88 3.15 -6.85
N LEU A 158 4.01 3.31 -7.84
CA LEU A 158 3.68 4.57 -8.48
C LEU A 158 2.24 4.90 -8.11
N GLU A 159 1.98 6.10 -7.59
CA GLU A 159 0.65 6.55 -7.20
C GLU A 159 0.45 7.98 -7.67
N SER A 160 -0.72 8.28 -8.22
CA SER A 160 -1.04 9.59 -8.77
C SER A 160 -2.51 9.93 -8.50
N ASN A 161 -2.80 11.22 -8.40
CA ASN A 161 -4.14 11.78 -8.52
C ASN A 161 -4.08 13.20 -9.12
N ASP A 162 -5.17 13.95 -9.07
CA ASP A 162 -5.22 15.31 -9.62
C ASP A 162 -4.28 16.32 -8.94
N VAL A 163 -3.74 15.99 -7.76
CA VAL A 163 -2.95 16.89 -6.91
C VAL A 163 -1.51 16.41 -6.73
N PHE A 164 -1.25 15.10 -6.78
CA PHE A 164 0.07 14.57 -6.47
C PHE A 164 0.48 13.38 -7.33
N ASP A 165 1.78 13.23 -7.46
CA ASP A 165 2.47 12.01 -7.91
C ASP A 165 3.43 11.54 -6.82
N THR A 166 3.44 10.24 -6.55
CA THR A 166 4.36 9.59 -5.63
C THR A 166 5.05 8.41 -6.31
N THR A 167 6.37 8.31 -6.13
CA THR A 167 7.17 7.14 -6.47
C THR A 167 7.82 6.61 -5.20
N SER A 168 7.52 5.36 -4.83
CA SER A 168 8.06 4.71 -3.64
C SER A 168 8.92 3.51 -4.03
N LEU A 169 10.13 3.43 -3.51
CA LEU A 169 11.01 2.27 -3.62
C LEU A 169 11.33 1.75 -2.23
N GLY A 170 11.28 0.44 -2.03
CA GLY A 170 11.61 -0.10 -0.71
C GLY A 170 11.66 -1.60 -0.63
N ILE A 171 11.62 -2.06 0.61
CA ILE A 171 11.69 -3.48 0.99
C ILE A 171 10.45 -3.88 1.76
N ARG A 172 10.03 -5.12 1.56
CA ARG A 172 8.94 -5.76 2.30
C ARG A 172 9.41 -7.05 2.93
N TYR A 173 9.16 -7.16 4.22
CA TYR A 173 9.31 -8.38 4.99
C TYR A 173 7.94 -9.02 5.20
N TYR A 174 7.80 -10.26 4.74
CA TYR A 174 6.63 -11.08 5.01
C TYR A 174 6.84 -11.88 6.29
N PHE A 175 5.96 -11.67 7.27
CA PHE A 175 5.85 -12.54 8.44
C PHE A 175 4.70 -13.54 8.25
N ARG A 176 4.50 -14.42 9.25
CA ARG A 176 3.57 -15.57 9.26
C ARG A 176 2.48 -15.49 8.19
N LYS A 177 2.45 -16.44 7.24
CA LYS A 177 1.21 -16.70 6.50
C LYS A 177 0.18 -17.20 7.51
N SER A 178 -1.01 -16.61 7.58
CA SER A 178 -2.06 -17.11 8.45
C SER A 178 -2.32 -18.57 8.08
N GLN A 179 -2.00 -19.50 8.99
CA GLN A 179 -2.50 -20.86 8.87
C GLN A 179 -4.01 -20.76 9.01
N GLN A 180 -4.75 -20.91 7.91
CA GLN A 180 -6.16 -21.25 8.04
C GLN A 180 -6.20 -22.58 8.79
N ALA A 181 -6.87 -22.55 9.94
CA ALA A 181 -7.16 -23.74 10.71
C ALA A 181 -7.80 -24.78 9.78
N ALA A 182 -7.09 -25.89 9.59
CA ALA A 182 -7.74 -27.13 9.20
C ALA A 182 -8.82 -27.39 10.26
N LYS A 183 -10.07 -27.08 9.96
CA LYS A 183 -11.20 -27.57 10.71
C LYS A 183 -11.86 -28.66 9.87
N HIS A 184 -11.67 -29.86 10.40
CA HIS A 184 -12.29 -31.15 10.15
C HIS A 184 -13.63 -31.13 9.44
#